data_AF-A0A212UAL2-F1
#
_entry.id   AF-A0A212UAL2-F1
#
_cell.length_a   1.000
_cell.length_b   1.000
_cell.length_c   1.000
_cell.angle_alpha   90.00
_cell.angle_beta   90.00
_cell.angle_gamma   90.00
#
_symmetry.space_group_name_H-M   'P 1'
#
loop_
_entity.id
_entity.type
_entity.pdbx_description
1 polymer ?
#
loop_
_entity_poly.entity_id
_entity_poly.type
_entity_poly.pdbx_seq_one_letter_code
_entity_poly.pdbx_strand_id
1 'polypeptide(L)'
;MNQRLTPCLSQSERLLYFALDTVVPAAPPALWWTIGLGLFSGLNLLALREIWPHTPHADDWFLLLGICCFVLLPWLVARTAGRVAAMLQGCAWRIVWRLASWGAYATGAVALIPGAVVISIMLTTLLLR
;
A
#
# COMPACT_ATOMS: atom_id res chain seq x y z
N MET A 1 -21.62 18.93 20.70
CA MET A 1 -22.55 19.76 19.88
C MET A 1 -21.75 20.37 18.75
N ASN A 2 -21.88 19.85 17.52
CA ASN A 2 -21.66 20.58 16.26
C ASN A 2 -22.12 19.68 15.12
N GLN A 3 -23.43 19.70 14.89
CA GLN A 3 -24.14 18.81 13.97
C GLN A 3 -24.91 19.62 12.90
N ARG A 4 -24.50 20.85 12.62
CA ARG A 4 -25.14 21.72 11.61
C ARG A 4 -24.10 22.23 10.64
N LEU A 5 -24.46 22.24 9.35
CA LEU A 5 -23.68 22.59 8.15
C LEU A 5 -22.90 21.37 7.63
N THR A 6 -23.47 20.55 6.75
CA THR A 6 -23.33 20.75 5.29
C THR A 6 -24.41 19.99 4.49
N PRO A 7 -25.47 20.66 3.99
CA PRO A 7 -26.51 20.00 3.19
C PRO A 7 -26.22 19.85 1.68
N CYS A 8 -25.04 20.24 1.17
CA CYS A 8 -24.76 20.24 -0.28
C CYS A 8 -23.46 19.56 -0.72
N LEU A 9 -22.79 18.79 0.16
CA LEU A 9 -21.61 18.02 -0.29
C LEU A 9 -22.07 16.78 -1.06
N SER A 10 -21.55 16.63 -2.27
CA SER A 10 -21.70 15.44 -3.10
C SER A 10 -21.37 14.20 -2.28
N GLN A 11 -22.06 13.08 -2.52
CA GLN A 11 -21.81 11.81 -1.82
C GLN A 11 -20.31 11.41 -1.88
N SER A 12 -19.63 11.81 -2.96
CA SER A 12 -18.18 11.67 -3.15
C SER A 12 -17.34 12.50 -2.18
N GLU A 13 -17.74 13.73 -1.85
CA GLU A 13 -17.00 14.62 -0.94
C GLU A 13 -17.15 14.17 0.51
N ARG A 14 -18.32 13.64 0.90
CA ARG A 14 -18.49 13.03 2.24
C ARG A 14 -17.63 11.78 2.40
N LEU A 15 -17.48 10.98 1.33
CA LEU A 15 -16.59 9.82 1.32
C LEU A 15 -15.11 10.25 1.37
N LEU A 16 -14.74 11.32 0.68
CA LEU A 16 -13.39 11.89 0.71
C LEU A 16 -13.04 12.44 2.09
N TYR A 17 -13.94 13.19 2.73
CA TYR A 17 -13.74 13.65 4.11
C TYR A 17 -13.62 12.48 5.08
N PHE A 18 -14.44 11.46 4.93
CA PHE A 18 -14.34 10.26 5.76
C PHE A 18 -13.01 9.52 5.54
N ALA A 19 -12.54 9.44 4.29
CA ALA A 19 -11.24 8.87 3.96
C ALA A 19 -10.09 9.72 4.54
N LEU A 20 -10.12 11.03 4.38
CA LEU A 20 -9.07 11.92 4.87
C LEU A 20 -9.05 12.05 6.39
N ASP A 21 -10.20 12.10 7.04
CA ASP A 21 -10.29 12.29 8.49
C ASP A 21 -10.14 10.98 9.27
N THR A 22 -10.56 9.84 8.69
CA THR A 22 -10.53 8.54 9.39
C THR A 22 -9.43 7.62 8.86
N VAL A 23 -9.16 7.59 7.55
CA VAL A 23 -8.20 6.63 6.95
C VAL A 23 -6.77 7.16 6.99
N VAL A 24 -6.53 8.45 6.74
CA VAL A 24 -5.18 9.05 6.79
C VAL A 24 -4.54 8.99 8.18
N PRO A 25 -5.20 9.35 9.29
CA PRO A 25 -4.58 9.20 10.61
C PRO A 25 -4.52 7.75 11.10
N ALA A 26 -5.39 6.87 10.59
CA ALA A 26 -5.31 5.44 10.89
C ALA A 26 -4.17 4.75 10.12
N ALA A 27 -3.67 5.36 9.04
CA ALA A 27 -2.58 4.83 8.24
C ALA A 27 -1.24 4.87 9.00
N PRO A 28 -0.52 3.74 9.14
CA PRO A 28 0.81 3.76 9.71
C PRO A 28 1.74 4.57 8.79
N PRO A 29 2.75 5.27 9.35
CA PRO A 29 3.72 6.00 8.54
C PRO A 29 4.43 5.08 7.53
N ALA A 30 4.58 3.80 7.85
CA ALA A 30 5.11 2.78 6.94
C ALA A 30 4.31 2.67 5.62
N LEU A 31 2.99 2.90 5.62
CA LEU A 31 2.16 2.87 4.41
C LEU A 31 2.54 4.00 3.45
N TRP A 32 2.72 5.20 3.98
CA TRP A 32 3.21 6.36 3.22
C TRP A 32 4.61 6.12 2.66
N TRP A 33 5.50 5.52 3.46
CA TRP A 33 6.83 5.12 2.99
C TRP A 33 6.75 4.09 1.87
N THR A 34 5.94 3.05 1.98
CA THR A 34 5.81 2.03 0.92
C THR A 34 5.20 2.58 -0.37
N ILE A 35 4.24 3.49 -0.27
CA ILE A 35 3.69 4.17 -1.46
C ILE A 35 4.75 5.06 -2.08
N GLY A 36 5.45 5.88 -1.28
CA GLY A 36 6.50 6.76 -1.76
C GLY A 36 7.65 5.99 -2.41
N LEU A 37 8.13 4.92 -1.77
CA LEU A 37 9.19 4.05 -2.28
C LEU A 37 8.75 3.29 -3.53
N GLY A 38 7.52 2.78 -3.56
CA GLY A 38 6.96 2.12 -4.74
C GLY A 38 6.89 3.07 -5.94
N LEU A 39 6.35 4.28 -5.73
CA LEU A 39 6.22 5.30 -6.78
C LEU A 39 7.60 5.79 -7.24
N PHE A 40 8.53 6.00 -6.30
CA PHE A 40 9.92 6.34 -6.59
C PHE A 40 10.60 5.25 -7.41
N SER A 41 10.44 3.97 -7.05
CA SER A 41 11.03 2.86 -7.82
C SER A 41 10.44 2.77 -9.23
N GLY A 42 9.13 2.97 -9.38
CA GLY A 42 8.46 2.95 -10.69
C GLY A 42 8.91 4.08 -11.59
N LEU A 43 9.02 5.30 -11.05
CA LEU A 43 9.54 6.45 -11.78
C LEU A 43 11.01 6.27 -12.17
N ASN A 44 11.83 5.70 -11.28
CA ASN A 44 13.24 5.40 -11.59
C ASN A 44 13.38 4.27 -12.62
N LEU A 45 12.49 3.28 -12.63
CA LEU A 45 12.43 2.25 -13.68
C LEU A 45 12.06 2.82 -15.04
N LEU A 46 11.09 3.75 -15.08
CA LEU A 46 10.70 4.44 -16.32
C LEU A 46 11.83 5.32 -16.87
N ALA A 47 12.53 6.03 -15.99
CA ALA A 47 13.62 6.92 -16.35
C ALA A 47 15.01 6.27 -16.24
N LEU A 48 15.09 4.93 -16.17
CA LEU A 48 16.33 4.23 -15.83
C LEU A 48 17.43 4.45 -16.86
N ARG A 49 17.06 4.43 -18.14
CA ARG A 49 17.97 4.70 -19.26
C ARG A 49 18.43 6.16 -19.34
N GLU A 50 17.69 7.07 -18.72
CA GLU A 50 17.92 8.51 -18.84
C GLU A 50 18.67 9.06 -17.62
N ILE A 51 18.39 8.54 -16.42
CA ILE A 51 19.02 8.96 -15.16
C ILE A 51 20.24 8.09 -14.81
N TRP A 52 20.21 6.79 -15.11
CA TRP A 52 21.24 5.84 -14.68
C TRP A 52 21.91 5.08 -15.85
N PRO A 53 22.44 5.78 -16.89
CA PRO A 53 22.98 5.13 -18.07
C PRO A 53 24.23 4.27 -17.82
N HIS A 54 24.96 4.52 -16.73
CA HIS A 54 26.23 3.87 -16.44
C HIS A 54 26.18 2.90 -15.25
N THR A 55 24.99 2.62 -14.72
CA THR A 55 24.84 1.82 -13.50
C THR A 55 24.28 0.45 -13.87
N PRO A 56 25.15 -0.54 -14.13
CA PRO A 56 24.67 -1.89 -14.42
C PRO A 56 23.94 -2.43 -13.20
N HIS A 57 22.78 -3.06 -13.38
CA HIS A 57 21.92 -3.65 -12.33
C HIS A 57 21.06 -2.67 -11.52
N ALA A 58 20.98 -1.39 -11.91
CA ALA A 58 20.03 -0.47 -11.28
C ALA A 58 18.57 -0.93 -11.47
N ASP A 59 18.28 -1.56 -12.61
CA ASP A 59 16.98 -2.17 -12.92
C ASP A 59 16.58 -3.23 -11.90
N ASP A 60 17.45 -4.21 -11.64
CA ASP A 60 17.18 -5.29 -10.69
C ASP A 60 16.93 -4.74 -9.27
N TRP A 61 17.70 -3.72 -8.84
CA TRP A 61 17.52 -3.10 -7.53
C TRP A 61 16.19 -2.36 -7.39
N PHE A 62 15.79 -1.54 -8.36
CA PHE A 62 14.51 -0.84 -8.31
C PHE A 62 13.33 -1.80 -8.44
N LEU A 63 13.47 -2.88 -9.23
CA LEU A 63 12.46 -3.90 -9.39
C LEU A 63 12.27 -4.70 -8.08
N LEU A 64 13.36 -5.08 -7.42
CA LEU A 64 13.33 -5.71 -6.09
C LEU A 64 12.66 -4.81 -5.04
N LEU A 65 12.98 -3.53 -5.06
CA LEU A 65 12.39 -2.53 -4.16
C LEU A 65 10.89 -2.35 -4.41
N GLY A 66 10.47 -2.32 -5.68
CA GLY A 66 9.07 -2.29 -6.09
C GLY A 66 8.29 -3.53 -5.65
N ILE A 67 8.86 -4.73 -5.82
CA ILE A 67 8.24 -5.99 -5.39
C ILE A 67 8.10 -6.04 -3.87
N CYS A 68 9.13 -5.66 -3.12
CA CYS A 68 9.06 -5.57 -1.66
C CYS A 68 7.92 -4.65 -1.21
N CYS A 69 7.79 -3.47 -1.84
CA CYS A 69 6.68 -2.54 -1.56
C CYS A 69 5.32 -3.16 -1.89
N PHE A 70 5.21 -3.88 -3.01
CA PHE A 70 3.98 -4.54 -3.44
C PHE A 70 3.56 -5.67 -2.48
N VAL A 71 4.51 -6.43 -1.95
CA VAL A 71 4.25 -7.48 -0.94
C VAL A 71 3.88 -6.87 0.40
N LEU A 72 4.48 -5.73 0.79
CA LEU A 72 4.17 -5.04 2.05
C LEU A 72 2.82 -4.30 2.04
N LEU A 73 2.38 -3.81 0.88
CA LEU A 73 1.16 -3.04 0.69
C LEU A 73 -0.10 -3.73 1.26
N PRO A 74 -0.41 -4.99 0.91
CA PRO A 74 -1.57 -5.71 1.44
C PRO A 74 -1.58 -5.80 2.97
N TRP A 75 -0.41 -6.02 3.57
CA TRP A 75 -0.27 -6.10 5.03
C TRP A 75 -0.54 -4.76 5.71
N LEU A 76 -0.06 -3.68 5.11
CA LEU A 76 -0.28 -2.33 5.60
C LEU A 76 -1.75 -1.93 5.44
N VAL A 77 -2.37 -2.25 4.30
CA VAL A 77 -3.80 -2.04 4.02
C VAL A 77 -4.68 -2.85 4.97
N ALA A 78 -4.33 -4.09 5.26
CA ALA A 78 -5.06 -4.91 6.22
C ALA A 78 -4.98 -4.32 7.65
N ARG A 79 -3.80 -3.79 8.02
CA ARG A 79 -3.58 -3.15 9.32
C ARG A 79 -4.32 -1.82 9.45
N THR A 80 -4.41 -1.02 8.38
CA THR A 80 -5.22 0.20 8.37
C THR A 80 -6.70 -0.11 8.47
N ALA A 81 -7.20 -1.05 7.66
CA ALA A 81 -8.58 -1.50 7.70
C ALA A 81 -8.96 -2.03 9.11
N GLY A 82 -8.06 -2.75 9.77
CA GLY A 82 -8.24 -3.22 11.15
C GLY A 82 -8.29 -2.09 12.19
N ARG A 83 -7.47 -1.04 12.04
CA ARG A 83 -7.53 0.15 12.92
C ARG A 83 -8.80 0.97 12.69
N VAL A 84 -9.20 1.19 11.44
CA VAL A 84 -10.44 1.87 11.07
C VAL A 84 -11.64 1.12 11.66
N ALA A 85 -11.67 -0.21 11.54
CA ALA A 85 -12.70 -1.06 12.15
C ALA A 85 -12.77 -0.95 13.69
N ALA A 86 -11.66 -0.64 14.36
CA ALA A 86 -11.62 -0.45 15.81
C ALA A 86 -12.10 0.94 16.26
N MET A 87 -11.93 1.96 15.42
CA MET A 87 -12.41 3.33 15.69
C MET A 87 -13.91 3.51 15.40
N LEU A 88 -14.49 2.64 14.56
CA LEU A 88 -15.90 2.67 14.20
C LEU A 88 -16.79 2.00 15.27
N GLN A 89 -17.69 2.79 15.88
CA GLN A 89 -18.65 2.29 16.87
C GLN A 89 -19.84 1.51 16.26
N GLY A 90 -20.10 1.64 14.96
CA GLY A 90 -21.21 0.96 14.27
C GLY A 90 -20.92 -0.50 13.92
N CYS A 91 -21.72 -1.43 14.44
CA CYS A 91 -21.52 -2.89 14.30
C CYS A 91 -21.48 -3.37 12.84
N ALA A 92 -22.37 -2.84 11.98
CA ALA A 92 -22.43 -3.21 10.56
C ALA A 92 -21.19 -2.74 9.77
N TRP A 93 -20.78 -1.48 9.96
CA TRP A 93 -19.62 -0.91 9.26
C TRP A 93 -18.31 -1.56 9.73
N ARG A 94 -18.22 -1.94 11.01
CA ARG A 94 -17.09 -2.70 11.56
C ARG A 94 -16.90 -4.07 10.90
N ILE A 95 -17.99 -4.77 10.56
CA ILE A 95 -17.92 -6.09 9.89
C ILE A 95 -17.41 -5.92 8.46
N VAL A 96 -17.88 -4.91 7.72
CA VAL A 96 -17.42 -4.61 6.35
C VAL A 96 -15.91 -4.34 6.33
N TRP A 97 -15.42 -3.49 7.25
CA TRP A 97 -13.99 -3.20 7.35
C TRP A 97 -13.16 -4.39 7.84
N ARG A 98 -13.72 -5.26 8.69
CA ARG A 98 -13.08 -6.54 9.05
C ARG A 98 -12.99 -7.48 7.86
N LEU A 99 -14.06 -7.64 7.07
CA LEU A 99 -14.04 -8.45 5.84
C LEU A 99 -13.03 -7.90 4.83
N ALA A 100 -12.97 -6.57 4.67
CA ALA A 100 -11.96 -5.92 3.84
C ALA A 100 -10.53 -6.19 4.36
N SER A 101 -10.31 -6.15 5.68
CA SER A 101 -9.01 -6.49 6.28
C SER A 101 -8.63 -7.95 6.04
N TRP A 102 -9.58 -8.88 6.14
CA TRP A 102 -9.37 -10.30 5.87
C TRP A 102 -9.08 -10.55 4.39
N GLY A 103 -9.80 -9.87 3.48
CA GLY A 103 -9.51 -9.88 2.05
C GLY A 103 -8.10 -9.37 1.74
N ALA A 104 -7.68 -8.28 2.39
CA ALA A 104 -6.33 -7.73 2.25
C ALA A 104 -5.25 -8.69 2.81
N TYR A 105 -5.51 -9.37 3.92
CA TYR A 105 -4.61 -10.42 4.44
C TYR A 105 -4.54 -11.64 3.51
N ALA A 106 -5.68 -12.11 3.00
CA ALA A 106 -5.73 -13.26 2.10
C ALA A 106 -5.00 -12.96 0.78
N THR A 107 -5.25 -11.79 0.19
CA THR A 107 -4.52 -11.33 -1.01
C THR A 107 -3.03 -11.13 -0.74
N GLY A 108 -2.65 -10.58 0.42
CA GLY A 108 -1.27 -10.47 0.85
C GLY A 108 -0.57 -11.82 1.04
N ALA A 109 -1.26 -12.79 1.62
CA ALA A 109 -0.75 -14.15 1.79
C ALA A 109 -0.56 -14.88 0.46
N VAL A 110 -1.49 -14.70 -0.48
CA VAL A 110 -1.36 -15.25 -1.83
C VAL A 110 -0.23 -14.54 -2.60
N ALA A 111 -0.07 -13.23 -2.45
CA ALA A 111 0.99 -12.46 -3.10
C ALA A 111 2.39 -12.73 -2.54
N LEU A 112 2.49 -13.22 -1.30
CA LEU A 112 3.76 -13.60 -0.66
C LEU A 112 4.47 -14.74 -1.40
N ILE A 113 3.73 -15.70 -1.94
CA ILE A 113 4.30 -16.88 -2.63
C ILE A 113 5.05 -16.45 -3.92
N PRO A 114 4.41 -15.80 -4.92
CA PRO A 114 5.12 -15.33 -6.10
C PRO A 114 6.13 -14.24 -5.75
N GLY A 115 5.84 -13.36 -4.78
CA GLY A 115 6.78 -12.34 -4.33
C GLY A 115 8.08 -12.93 -3.79
N ALA A 116 8.01 -13.92 -2.92
CA ALA A 116 9.18 -14.61 -2.36
C ALA A 116 9.97 -15.37 -3.43
N VAL A 117 9.28 -16.02 -4.38
CA VAL A 117 9.92 -16.71 -5.50
C VAL A 117 10.69 -15.73 -6.38
N VAL A 118 10.08 -14.61 -6.78
CA VAL A 118 10.75 -13.61 -7.62
C VAL A 118 11.91 -12.95 -6.88
N ILE A 119 11.75 -12.61 -5.60
CA ILE A 119 12.86 -12.08 -4.77
C ILE A 119 14.01 -13.09 -4.69
N SER A 120 13.71 -14.37 -4.49
CA SER A 120 14.75 -15.42 -4.40
C SER A 120 15.48 -15.63 -5.72
N ILE A 121 14.77 -15.57 -6.85
CA ILE A 121 15.37 -15.65 -8.19
C ILE A 121 16.26 -14.43 -8.42
N MET A 122 15.74 -13.21 -8.20
CA MET A 122 16.49 -11.96 -8.35
C MET A 122 17.77 -11.96 -7.51
N LEU A 123 17.67 -12.36 -6.24
CA LEU A 123 18.80 -12.42 -5.32
C LEU A 123 19.85 -13.45 -5.78
N THR A 124 19.43 -14.62 -6.25
CA THR A 124 20.36 -15.64 -6.74
C THR A 124 21.04 -15.19 -8.04
N THR A 125 20.34 -14.55 -8.97
CA THR A 125 20.97 -13.95 -10.16
C THR A 125 21.95 -12.83 -9.83
N LEU A 126 21.68 -12.02 -8.81
CA LEU A 126 22.57 -10.94 -8.36
C LEU A 126 23.83 -11.48 -7.66
N LEU A 127 23.72 -12.61 -6.94
CA LEU A 127 24.85 -13.24 -6.25
C LEU A 127 25.73 -14.11 -7.16
N LEU A 128 25.20 -14.60 -8.28
CA LEU A 128 25.95 -15.40 -9.26
C LEU A 128 26.69 -14.56 -10.32
N ARG A 129 26.44 -13.25 -10.39
CA ARG A 129 27.13 -12.32 -11.29
C ARG A 129 28.26 -11.58 -10.58
#